data_AF-A0A061A8X1-F1
#
_entry.id   AF-A0A061A8X1-F1
#
_cell.length_a   1.000
_cell.length_b   1.000
_cell.length_c   1.000
_cell.angle_alpha   90.00
_cell.angle_beta   90.00
_cell.angle_gamma   90.00
#
_symmetry.space_group_name_H-M   'P 1'
#
loop_
_entity.id
_entity.type
_entity.pdbx_description
1 polymer ?
#
loop_
_entity_poly.entity_id
_entity_poly.type
_entity_poly.pdbx_seq_one_letter_code
_entity_poly.pdbx_strand_id
1 'polypeptide(L)' 'MVEINKDKLIESIKQVESILNKIHAIDLNKLNKSQQTLIIRRVEALEISVLLMKEKLRTYEK' A
#
# COMPACT_ATOMS: atom_id res chain seq x y z
N MET A 1 -2.56 21.75 2.61
CA MET A 1 -1.63 20.66 2.93
C MET A 1 -2.39 19.67 3.81
N VAL A 2 -2.45 18.38 3.47
CA VAL A 2 -3.14 17.41 4.35
C VAL A 2 -2.30 17.27 5.61
N GLU A 3 -2.86 17.66 6.75
CA GLU A 3 -2.19 17.49 8.03
C GLU A 3 -2.20 16.01 8.41
N ILE A 4 -1.04 15.37 8.30
CA ILE A 4 -0.83 13.96 8.66
C ILE A 4 -0.50 13.90 10.14
N ASN A 5 -1.47 13.46 10.93
CA ASN A 5 -1.27 13.12 12.34
C ASN A 5 -1.19 11.58 12.50
N LYS A 6 -0.85 11.12 13.70
CA LYS A 6 -0.64 9.70 14.00
C LYS A 6 -1.85 8.85 13.62
N ASP A 7 -3.06 9.28 13.98
CA ASP A 7 -4.28 8.50 13.75
C ASP A 7 -4.60 8.37 12.26
N LYS A 8 -4.51 9.48 11.50
CA LYS A 8 -4.70 9.46 10.05
C LYS A 8 -3.65 8.61 9.35
N LEU A 9 -2.41 8.59 9.84
CA LEU A 9 -1.36 7.75 9.30
C LEU A 9 -1.66 6.26 9.54
N ILE A 10 -2.10 5.90 10.74
CA ILE A 10 -2.53 4.52 11.07
C ILE A 10 -3.70 4.10 10.17
N GLU A 11 -4.70 4.96 10.01
CA GLU A 11 -5.85 4.66 9.15
C GLU A 11 -5.44 4.51 7.69
N SER A 12 -4.57 5.38 7.19
CA SER A 12 -4.04 5.30 5.82
C SER A 12 -3.26 4.00 5.58
N ILE A 13 -2.43 3.56 6.55
CA ILE A 13 -1.73 2.27 6.48
C ILE A 13 -2.74 1.12 6.34
N LYS A 14 -3.77 1.08 7.20
CA LYS A 14 -4.81 0.03 7.14
C LYS A 14 -5.55 0.00 5.81
N GLN A 15 -5.87 1.17 5.26
CA GLN A 15 -6.55 1.29 3.97
C GLN A 15 -5.68 0.74 2.83
N VAL A 16 -4.39 1.10 2.80
CA VAL A 16 -3.47 0.60 1.76
C VAL A 16 -3.22 -0.89 1.90
N GLU A 17 -3.05 -1.41 3.12
CA GLU A 17 -2.93 -2.85 3.37
C GLU A 17 -4.18 -3.62 2.91
N SER A 18 -5.38 -3.06 3.14
CA SER A 18 -6.62 -3.65 2.62
C SER A 18 -6.68 -3.69 1.10
N ILE A 19 -6.19 -2.63 0.42
CA ILE A 19 -6.08 -2.60 -1.04
C ILE A 19 -5.10 -3.68 -1.52
N LEU A 20 -3.91 -3.77 -0.91
CA LEU A 20 -2.93 -4.81 -1.23
C LEU A 20 -3.52 -6.21 -1.10
N ASN A 21 -4.24 -6.50 -0.02
CA ASN A 21 -4.90 -7.79 0.19
C ASN A 21 -5.91 -8.11 -0.92
N LYS A 22 -6.69 -7.12 -1.37
CA LYS A 22 -7.63 -7.29 -2.49
C LYS A 22 -6.92 -7.54 -3.81
N ILE A 23 -5.79 -6.87 -4.05
CA ILE A 23 -4.99 -7.07 -5.27
C ILE A 23 -4.34 -8.45 -5.26
N HIS A 24 -3.82 -8.91 -4.13
CA HIS A 24 -3.23 -10.24 -3.98
C HIS A 24 -4.24 -11.39 -4.16
N ALA A 25 -5.54 -11.11 -3.99
CA ALA A 25 -6.60 -12.09 -4.30
C ALA A 25 -6.90 -12.22 -5.81
N ILE A 26 -6.34 -11.35 -6.66
CA ILE A 26 -6.53 -11.41 -8.11
C ILE A 26 -5.66 -12.53 -8.70
N ASP A 27 -6.30 -13.43 -9.44
CA ASP A 27 -5.58 -14.44 -10.24
C ASP A 27 -4.95 -13.77 -11.49
N LEU A 28 -3.65 -13.47 -11.38
CA LEU A 28 -2.89 -12.81 -12.44
C LEU A 28 -2.84 -13.62 -13.75
N ASN A 29 -2.99 -14.94 -13.70
CA ASN A 29 -2.92 -15.79 -14.89
C ASN A 29 -4.11 -15.58 -15.84
N LYS A 30 -5.21 -15.00 -15.34
CA LYS A 30 -6.39 -14.65 -16.15
C LYS A 30 -6.25 -13.31 -16.87
N LEU A 31 -5.16 -12.58 -16.63
CA LEU A 31 -4.93 -11.26 -17.19
C LEU A 31 -3.92 -11.33 -18.34
N ASN A 32 -3.96 -10.35 -19.24
CA ASN A 32 -2.94 -10.24 -20.28
C ASN A 32 -1.61 -9.72 -19.70
N LYS A 33 -0.50 -9.90 -20.44
CA LYS A 33 0.86 -9.55 -19.96
C LYS A 33 0.99 -8.08 -19.53
N SER A 34 0.35 -7.15 -20.23
CA SER A 34 0.45 -5.72 -19.89
C SER A 34 -0.31 -5.41 -18.59
N GLN A 35 -1.48 -6.00 -18.37
CA GLN A 35 -2.23 -5.91 -17.12
C GLN A 35 -1.46 -6.54 -15.95
N GLN A 36 -0.88 -7.73 -16.14
CA GLN A 36 -0.05 -8.38 -15.12
C GLN A 36 1.11 -7.47 -14.69
N THR A 37 1.86 -6.96 -15.67
CA THR A 37 3.00 -6.07 -15.43
C THR A 37 2.57 -4.81 -14.67
N LEU A 38 1.44 -4.21 -15.06
CA LEU A 38 0.90 -3.03 -14.40
C LEU A 38 0.52 -3.31 -12.94
N ILE A 39 -0.13 -4.45 -12.68
CA ILE A 39 -0.53 -4.83 -11.32
C ILE A 39 0.70 -5.09 -10.46
N ILE A 40 1.66 -5.87 -10.93
CA ILE A 40 2.90 -6.18 -10.21
C ILE A 40 3.62 -4.89 -9.79
N ARG A 41 3.82 -3.96 -10.72
CA ARG A 41 4.47 -2.67 -10.41
C ARG A 41 3.67 -1.82 -9.42
N ARG A 42 2.34 -1.86 -9.48
CA ARG A 42 1.48 -1.13 -8.53
C ARG A 42 1.54 -1.75 -7.14
N VAL A 43 1.56 -3.07 -7.04
CA VAL A 43 1.74 -3.78 -5.77
C VAL A 43 3.06 -3.36 -5.14
N GLU A 44 4.15 -3.44 -5.88
CA GLU A 44 5.49 -3.06 -5.41
C GLU A 44 5.53 -1.61 -4.88
N ALA A 45 4.95 -0.67 -5.64
CA ALA A 45 4.88 0.74 -5.21
C ALA A 45 4.05 0.93 -3.93
N LEU A 46 2.94 0.20 -3.78
CA LEU A 46 2.08 0.25 -2.59
C LEU A 46 2.78 -0.37 -1.37
N GLU A 47 3.51 -1.46 -1.54
CA GLU A 47 4.31 -2.08 -0.48
C GLU A 47 5.40 -1.13 0.04
N ILE A 48 6.13 -0.47 -0.88
CA ILE A 48 7.11 0.58 -0.52
C ILE A 48 6.42 1.72 0.22
N SER A 49 5.24 2.15 -0.25
CA SER A 49 4.48 3.22 0.40
C SER A 49 4.09 2.85 1.84
N VAL A 50 3.62 1.63 2.07
CA VAL A 50 3.31 1.13 3.42
C VAL A 50 4.53 1.08 4.30
N LEU A 51 5.68 0.64 3.78
CA LEU A 51 6.94 0.62 4.52
C LEU A 51 7.31 2.03 5.01
N LEU A 52 7.32 3.02 4.11
CA LEU A 52 7.63 4.42 4.45
C LEU A 52 6.63 5.02 5.46
N MET A 53 5.34 4.71 5.32
CA MET A 53 4.32 5.15 6.28
C MET A 53 4.55 4.53 7.67
N LYS A 54 4.90 3.25 7.74
CA LYS A 54 5.22 2.57 9.01
C LYS A 54 6.49 3.15 9.64
N GLU A 55 7.51 3.48 8.86
CA GLU A 55 8.71 4.16 9.35
C GLU A 55 8.38 5.54 9.91
N LYS A 56 7.55 6.31 9.22
CA LYS A 56 7.06 7.60 9.73
C LYS A 56 6.26 7.45 11.01
N LEU A 57 5.42 6.42 11.13
CA LEU A 57 4.64 6.14 12.33
C LEU A 57 5.53 5.92 13.56
N ARG A 58 6.65 5.21 13.42
CA ARG A 58 7.64 5.01 14.49
C ARG A 58 8.23 6.32 15.02
N THR A 59 8.22 7.39 14.24
CA THR A 59 8.68 8.72 14.72
C THR A 59 7.72 9.38 15.70
N TYR A 60 6.46 8.94 15.78
CA TYR A 60 5.47 9.40 16.77
C TYR A 60 5.45 8.53 18.04
N GLU A 61 6.30 7.50 18.11
CA GLU A 61 6.42 6.60 19.26
C GLU A 61 7.71 6.86 20.06
N LYS A 62 8.56 7.79 19.58
CA LYS A 62 9.72 8.33 20.26
C LYS A 62 9.36 9.63 20.96
#